data_AF-X1W2Y1-F1
#
_entry.id   AF-X1W2Y1-F1
#
_cell.length_a   1.000
_cell.length_b   1.000
_cell.length_c   1.000
_cell.angle_alpha   90.00
_cell.angle_beta   90.00
_cell.angle_gamma   90.00
#
_symmetry.space_group_name_H-M   'P 1'
#
loop_
_entity.id
_entity.type
_entity.pdbx_description
1 polymer ?
#
loop_
_entity_poly.entity_id
_entity_poly.type
_entity_poly.pdbx_seq_one_letter_code
_entity_poly.pdbx_strand_id
1 'polypeptide(L)'
;MRKGLLFRLVKWSRAIRIFFGGYTKMEEKHKLFELSYPLTPRDIYKKLLDDCYQYNTLSSTYKKQIFTVRKLTDLNHQIHLRFYSDGWVSGHYELQPEQWPVEHLQGKDLRSLNEGEISKLRGQLG
;
A
#
# COMPACT_ATOMS: atom_id res chain seq x y z
N MET A 1 -26.82 -12.19 15.96
CA MET A 1 -25.91 -11.17 16.54
C MET A 1 -26.08 -9.85 15.82
N ARG A 2 -26.38 -8.74 16.53
CA ARG A 2 -26.60 -7.42 15.92
C ARG A 2 -25.34 -7.00 15.13
N LYS A 3 -25.47 -6.77 13.82
CA LYS A 3 -24.39 -6.43 12.87
C LYS A 3 -23.43 -5.33 13.41
N GLY A 4 -23.92 -4.42 14.24
CA GLY A 4 -23.11 -3.38 14.89
C GLY A 4 -22.05 -3.88 15.88
N LEU A 5 -22.30 -4.98 16.60
CA LEU A 5 -21.33 -5.53 17.57
C LEU A 5 -20.13 -6.16 16.84
N LEU A 6 -20.40 -6.94 15.80
CA LEU A 6 -19.36 -7.55 14.95
C LEU A 6 -18.50 -6.49 14.27
N PHE A 7 -19.12 -5.44 13.72
CA PHE A 7 -18.41 -4.32 13.10
C PHE A 7 -17.49 -3.58 14.09
N ARG A 8 -17.97 -3.33 15.32
CA ARG A 8 -17.15 -2.70 16.36
C ARG A 8 -15.98 -3.58 16.76
N LEU A 9 -16.20 -4.89 16.94
CA LEU A 9 -15.12 -5.84 17.24
C LEU A 9 -14.05 -5.88 16.15
N VAL A 10 -14.45 -5.90 14.88
CA VAL A 10 -13.51 -5.86 13.74
C VAL A 10 -12.72 -4.56 13.71
N LYS A 11 -13.37 -3.41 13.97
CA LYS A 11 -12.67 -2.12 14.06
C LYS A 11 -11.67 -2.10 15.23
N TRP A 12 -12.08 -2.58 16.40
CA TRP A 12 -11.22 -2.66 17.58
C TRP A 12 -10.03 -3.58 17.37
N SER A 13 -10.24 -4.78 16.82
CA SER A 13 -9.14 -5.71 16.54
C SER A 13 -8.16 -5.15 15.50
N ARG A 14 -8.67 -4.44 14.49
CA ARG A 14 -7.83 -3.70 13.51
C ARG A 14 -7.02 -2.60 14.20
N ALA A 15 -7.64 -1.78 15.05
CA ALA A 15 -6.95 -0.70 15.76
C ALA A 15 -5.86 -1.24 16.70
N ILE A 16 -6.15 -2.31 17.44
CA ILE A 16 -5.20 -3.03 18.29
C ILE A 16 -4.02 -3.53 17.46
N ARG A 17 -4.26 -4.23 16.34
CA ARG A 17 -3.20 -4.74 15.46
C ARG A 17 -2.30 -3.63 14.90
N ILE A 18 -2.89 -2.50 14.51
CA ILE A 18 -2.14 -1.32 14.03
C ILE A 18 -1.30 -0.72 15.15
N PHE A 19 -1.88 -0.61 16.36
CA PHE A 19 -1.21 -0.01 17.52
C PHE A 19 0.02 -0.83 17.94
N PHE A 20 -0.12 -2.15 18.02
CA PHE A 20 0.96 -3.06 18.39
C PHE A 20 2.01 -3.30 17.29
N GLY A 21 1.83 -2.73 16.09
CA GLY A 21 2.88 -2.70 15.06
C GLY A 21 3.29 -4.08 14.54
N GLY A 22 2.31 -4.90 14.15
CA GLY A 22 2.61 -6.15 13.44
C GLY A 22 3.17 -5.88 12.03
N TYR A 23 4.00 -6.82 11.53
CA TYR A 23 4.56 -6.84 10.17
C TYR A 23 5.71 -5.85 9.86
N THR A 24 6.39 -5.29 10.86
CA THR A 24 7.52 -4.36 10.68
C THR A 24 8.59 -4.87 9.70
N LYS A 25 8.96 -6.17 9.77
CA LYS A 25 9.93 -6.77 8.85
C LYS A 25 9.46 -6.76 7.39
N MET A 26 8.17 -6.96 7.15
CA MET A 26 7.60 -6.89 5.80
C MET A 26 7.52 -5.44 5.30
N GLU A 27 7.20 -4.50 6.19
CA GLU A 27 7.24 -3.07 5.85
C GLU A 27 8.66 -2.63 5.45
N GLU A 28 9.67 -3.02 6.24
CA GLU A 28 11.07 -2.72 5.96
C GLU A 28 11.56 -3.33 4.65
N LYS A 29 11.18 -4.59 4.36
CA LYS A 29 11.52 -5.28 3.11
C LYS A 29 11.07 -4.51 1.86
N HIS A 30 9.97 -3.77 1.95
CA HIS A 30 9.36 -3.08 0.81
C HIS A 30 9.58 -1.56 0.83
N LYS A 31 10.42 -1.03 1.72
CA LYS A 31 10.79 0.39 1.70
C LYS A 31 11.49 0.73 0.39
N LEU A 32 11.09 1.84 -0.21
CA LEU A 32 11.62 2.31 -1.48
C LEU A 32 12.48 3.55 -1.27
N PHE A 33 11.89 4.61 -0.72
CA PHE A 33 12.53 5.90 -0.50
C PHE A 33 11.73 6.75 0.49
N GLU A 34 12.35 7.84 0.92
CA GLU A 34 11.72 8.88 1.72
C GLU A 34 11.41 10.08 0.81
N LEU A 35 10.23 10.68 0.99
CA LEU A 35 9.85 11.90 0.30
C LEU A 35 10.72 13.06 0.76
N SER A 36 11.09 13.94 -0.17
CA SER A 36 11.85 15.16 0.11
C SER A 36 11.08 16.15 1.01
N TYR A 37 9.75 16.14 0.94
CA TYR A 37 8.85 16.89 1.81
C TYR A 37 7.54 16.12 2.06
N PRO A 38 6.84 16.38 3.18
CA PRO A 38 5.58 15.71 3.47
C PRO A 38 4.51 16.04 2.42
N LEU A 39 3.88 15.01 1.87
CA LEU A 39 2.73 15.14 0.97
C LEU A 39 1.44 14.71 1.66
N THR A 40 0.34 15.43 1.42
CA THR A 40 -0.96 14.97 1.89
C THR A 40 -1.48 13.82 1.02
N PRO A 41 -2.40 12.97 1.52
CA PRO A 41 -3.05 11.94 0.70
C PRO A 41 -3.66 12.47 -0.60
N ARG A 42 -4.20 13.69 -0.57
CA ARG A 42 -4.78 14.33 -1.75
C ARG A 42 -3.70 14.72 -2.77
N ASP A 43 -2.56 15.21 -2.32
CA ASP A 43 -1.45 15.57 -3.21
C ASP A 43 -0.82 14.33 -3.85
N ILE A 44 -0.63 13.28 -3.05
CA ILE A 44 -0.16 11.96 -3.53
C ILE A 44 -1.11 11.44 -4.61
N TYR A 45 -2.43 11.45 -4.33
CA TYR A 45 -3.41 10.96 -5.30
C TYR A 45 -3.36 11.75 -6.60
N LYS A 46 -3.36 13.09 -6.54
CA LYS A 46 -3.28 13.95 -7.73
C LYS A 46 -2.03 13.69 -8.56
N LYS A 47 -0.86 13.57 -7.92
CA LYS A 47 0.43 13.35 -8.59
C LYS A 47 0.53 12.00 -9.30
N LEU A 48 -0.18 10.99 -8.81
CA LEU A 48 -0.11 9.62 -9.35
C LEU A 48 -1.31 9.25 -10.24
N LEU A 49 -2.36 10.09 -10.26
CA LEU A 49 -3.60 9.82 -10.97
C LEU A 49 -3.41 9.64 -12.47
N ASP A 50 -2.62 10.51 -13.10
CA ASP A 50 -2.34 10.48 -14.55
C ASP A 50 -1.62 9.20 -14.97
N ASP A 51 -0.94 8.57 -14.02
CA ASP A 51 -0.23 7.31 -14.18
C ASP A 51 -1.11 6.08 -13.85
N CYS A 52 -2.42 6.30 -13.73
CA CYS A 52 -3.46 5.33 -13.44
C CYS A 52 -3.39 4.68 -12.05
N TYR A 53 -2.72 5.31 -11.08
CA TYR A 53 -2.82 4.87 -9.69
C TYR A 53 -4.19 5.21 -9.12
N GLN A 54 -4.81 4.22 -8.48
CA GLN A 54 -6.12 4.33 -7.84
C GLN A 54 -6.02 3.93 -6.37
N TYR A 55 -6.96 4.41 -5.55
CA TYR A 55 -7.00 4.04 -4.15
C TYR A 55 -7.13 2.52 -3.97
N ASN A 56 -6.29 1.91 -3.13
CA ASN A 56 -6.35 0.47 -2.87
C ASN A 56 -7.28 0.15 -1.69
N THR A 57 -8.49 -0.31 -2.00
CA THR A 57 -9.51 -0.73 -1.01
C THR A 57 -9.18 -2.06 -0.34
N LEU A 58 -8.42 -2.93 -1.00
CA LEU A 58 -8.04 -4.26 -0.55
C LEU A 58 -6.59 -4.25 -0.03
N SER A 59 -6.38 -3.52 1.07
CA SER A 59 -5.06 -3.46 1.71
C SER A 59 -5.15 -3.49 3.23
N SER A 60 -4.23 -4.24 3.85
CA SER A 60 -3.96 -4.12 5.29
C SER A 60 -3.43 -2.72 5.60
N THR A 61 -3.74 -2.13 6.75
CA THR A 61 -3.18 -0.84 7.16
C THR A 61 -2.07 -1.07 8.17
N TYR A 62 -0.93 -0.42 7.92
CA TYR A 62 0.22 -0.44 8.83
C TYR A 62 0.24 0.77 9.76
N LYS A 63 1.10 0.71 10.77
CA LYS A 63 1.31 1.83 11.70
C LYS A 63 1.84 3.03 10.91
N LYS A 64 1.35 4.23 11.21
CA LYS A 64 1.69 5.50 10.52
C LYS A 64 1.32 5.59 9.03
N GLN A 65 0.70 4.57 8.42
CA GLN A 65 0.28 4.65 7.03
C GLN A 65 -0.83 5.71 6.87
N ILE A 66 -0.60 6.71 6.03
CA ILE A 66 -1.54 7.81 5.74
C ILE A 66 -2.32 7.58 4.45
N PHE A 67 -1.75 6.85 3.49
CA PHE A 67 -2.38 6.62 2.20
C PHE A 67 -1.87 5.35 1.51
N THR A 68 -2.66 4.84 0.57
CA THR A 68 -2.31 3.66 -0.22
C THR A 68 -2.98 3.69 -1.58
N VAL A 69 -2.24 3.30 -2.60
CA VAL A 69 -2.71 3.25 -3.98
C VAL A 69 -2.21 1.99 -4.66
N ARG A 70 -2.92 1.56 -5.69
CA ARG A 70 -2.55 0.47 -6.58
C ARG A 70 -2.59 0.94 -8.02
N LYS A 71 -1.78 0.33 -8.88
CA LYS A 71 -1.84 0.48 -10.33
C LYS A 71 -1.84 -0.91 -10.94
N LEU A 72 -2.80 -1.20 -11.80
CA LEU A 72 -2.76 -2.40 -12.64
C LEU A 72 -1.64 -2.27 -13.67
N THR A 73 -0.77 -3.27 -13.75
CA THR A 73 0.27 -3.34 -14.78
C THR A 73 -0.19 -4.16 -15.98
N ASP A 74 -1.00 -5.19 -15.72
CA ASP A 74 -1.64 -6.06 -16.70
C ASP A 74 -2.93 -6.67 -16.10
N LEU A 75 -3.48 -7.71 -16.73
CA LEU A 75 -4.71 -8.38 -16.27
C LEU A 75 -4.54 -9.15 -14.95
N ASN A 76 -3.33 -9.48 -14.56
CA ASN A 76 -3.02 -10.35 -13.42
C ASN A 76 -2.29 -9.63 -12.31
N HIS A 77 -1.60 -8.52 -12.59
CA HIS A 77 -0.67 -7.91 -11.65
C HIS A 77 -0.96 -6.45 -11.34
N GLN A 78 -0.45 -6.02 -10.20
CA GLN A 78 -0.49 -4.65 -9.73
C GLN A 78 0.82 -4.22 -9.11
N ILE A 79 1.06 -2.91 -9.14
CA ILE A 79 1.99 -2.23 -8.24
C ILE A 79 1.18 -1.65 -7.08
N HIS A 80 1.50 -2.09 -5.86
CA HIS A 80 0.91 -1.56 -4.63
C HIS A 80 1.89 -0.61 -3.96
N LEU A 81 1.46 0.61 -3.67
CA LEU A 81 2.21 1.62 -2.93
C LEU A 81 1.52 1.99 -1.62
N ARG A 82 2.35 2.36 -0.64
CA ARG A 82 1.94 2.85 0.69
C ARG A 82 2.78 4.06 1.06
N PHE A 83 2.12 5.01 1.70
CA PHE A 83 2.70 6.27 2.13
C PHE A 83 2.51 6.42 3.64
N TYR A 84 3.55 6.89 4.31
CA TYR A 84 3.62 6.97 5.76
C TYR A 84 3.75 8.43 6.22
N SER A 85 3.29 8.72 7.44
CA SER A 85 3.32 10.08 7.99
C SER A 85 4.74 10.61 8.25
N ASP A 86 5.74 9.72 8.29
CA ASP A 86 7.16 10.05 8.40
C ASP A 86 7.84 10.14 7.03
N GLY A 87 7.09 10.32 5.94
CA GLY A 87 7.63 10.57 4.60
C GLY A 87 8.08 9.30 3.86
N TRP A 88 8.18 8.16 4.53
CA TRP A 88 8.53 6.90 3.86
C TRP A 88 7.49 6.48 2.84
N VAL A 89 7.99 5.88 1.77
CA VAL A 89 7.20 5.20 0.73
C VAL A 89 7.64 3.74 0.67
N SER A 90 6.67 2.83 0.71
CA SER A 90 6.90 1.41 0.45
C SER A 90 6.07 0.93 -0.73
N GLY A 91 6.53 -0.13 -1.39
CA GLY A 91 5.77 -0.73 -2.47
C GLY A 91 6.35 -2.03 -3.00
N HIS A 92 5.50 -2.74 -3.73
CA HIS A 92 5.85 -3.99 -4.40
C HIS A 92 4.97 -4.21 -5.63
N TYR A 93 5.46 -5.09 -6.50
CA TYR A 93 4.70 -5.68 -7.59
C TYR A 93 4.22 -7.05 -7.15
N GLU A 94 2.96 -7.37 -7.44
CA GLU A 94 2.31 -8.60 -7.00
C GLU A 94 1.13 -8.95 -7.90
N LEU A 95 0.59 -10.16 -7.75
CA LEU A 95 -0.71 -10.52 -8.33
C LEU A 95 -1.84 -9.66 -7.74
N GLN A 96 -2.83 -9.30 -8.55
CA GLN A 96 -4.01 -8.59 -8.05
C GLN A 96 -4.94 -9.53 -7.26
N PRO A 97 -5.44 -9.10 -6.10
CA PRO A 97 -6.22 -9.95 -5.22
C PRO A 97 -7.63 -10.26 -5.76
N GLU A 98 -8.17 -9.46 -6.68
CA GLU A 98 -9.50 -9.69 -7.26
C GLU A 98 -9.54 -10.93 -8.16
N GLN A 99 -8.45 -11.20 -8.90
CA GLN A 99 -8.36 -12.32 -9.82
C GLN A 99 -7.68 -13.55 -9.20
N TRP A 100 -6.68 -13.32 -8.33
CA TRP A 100 -5.81 -14.36 -7.78
C TRP A 100 -5.67 -14.26 -6.24
N PRO A 101 -6.78 -14.35 -5.47
CA PRO A 101 -6.76 -14.06 -4.04
C PRO A 101 -5.87 -15.01 -3.23
N VAL A 102 -5.81 -16.30 -3.59
CA VAL A 102 -5.03 -17.30 -2.85
C VAL A 102 -3.54 -17.13 -3.13
N GLU A 103 -3.17 -17.02 -4.40
CA GLU A 103 -1.79 -16.86 -4.85
C GLU A 103 -1.20 -15.52 -4.39
N HIS A 104 -2.01 -14.46 -4.39
CA HIS A 104 -1.65 -13.17 -3.82
C HIS A 104 -1.29 -13.31 -2.33
N LEU A 105 -2.11 -14.00 -1.53
CA LEU A 105 -1.83 -14.23 -0.11
C LEU A 105 -0.59 -15.10 0.12
N GLN A 106 -0.26 -15.98 -0.81
CA GLN A 106 0.97 -16.79 -0.79
C GLN A 106 2.21 -16.01 -1.26
N GLY A 107 2.04 -14.78 -1.79
CA GLY A 107 3.13 -13.98 -2.32
C GLY A 107 3.71 -14.52 -3.64
N LYS A 108 2.90 -15.24 -4.43
CA LYS A 108 3.31 -15.65 -5.77
C LYS A 108 3.55 -14.42 -6.64
N ASP A 109 4.66 -14.42 -7.37
CA ASP A 109 5.14 -13.32 -8.22
C ASP A 109 5.36 -11.98 -7.49
N LEU A 110 5.39 -12.01 -6.15
CA LEU A 110 5.71 -10.85 -5.33
C LEU A 110 7.18 -10.49 -5.51
N ARG A 111 7.43 -9.27 -5.99
CA ARG A 111 8.79 -8.71 -6.11
C ARG A 111 8.83 -7.26 -5.66
N SER A 112 10.02 -6.81 -5.29
CA SER A 112 10.29 -5.37 -5.12
C SER A 112 10.19 -4.63 -6.46
N LEU A 113 9.96 -3.33 -6.40
CA LEU A 113 10.04 -2.47 -7.58
C LEU A 113 11.48 -2.39 -8.06
N ASN A 114 11.67 -2.31 -9.37
CA ASN A 114 12.98 -2.11 -9.98
C ASN A 114 13.38 -0.62 -9.96
N GLU A 115 14.64 -0.33 -10.28
CA GLU A 115 15.18 1.03 -10.23
C GLU A 115 14.45 2.02 -11.13
N GLY A 116 13.99 1.58 -12.32
CA GLY A 116 13.22 2.43 -13.24
C GLY A 116 11.86 2.81 -12.69
N GLU A 117 11.15 1.84 -12.09
CA GLU A 117 9.87 2.06 -11.40
C GLU A 117 10.05 3.04 -10.22
N ILE A 118 11.09 2.85 -9.42
CA ILE A 118 11.42 3.72 -8.28
C ILE A 118 11.80 5.13 -8.74
N SER A 119 12.64 5.24 -9.77
CA SER A 119 13.08 6.53 -10.32
C SER A 119 11.91 7.35 -10.86
N LYS A 120 10.99 6.71 -11.59
CA LYS A 120 9.78 7.37 -12.08
C LYS A 120 8.92 7.91 -10.94
N LEU A 121 8.70 7.09 -9.90
CA LEU A 121 7.90 7.51 -8.74
C LEU A 121 8.53 8.68 -8.00
N ARG A 122 9.85 8.67 -7.80
CA ARG A 122 10.57 9.82 -7.22
C ARG A 122 10.37 11.09 -8.04
N GLY A 123 10.54 11.01 -9.36
CA GLY A 123 10.36 12.17 -10.24
C GLY A 123 8.95 12.79 -10.19
N GLN A 124 7.92 11.97 -10.03
CA GLN A 124 6.52 12.44 -9.93
C GLN A 124 6.18 13.03 -8.56
N LEU A 125 6.70 12.43 -7.50
CA LEU A 125 6.40 12.82 -6.13
C LEU A 125 7.20 14.06 -5.72
N GLY A 126 8.34 14.31 -6.37
CA GLY A 126 9.25 15.43 -6.09
C GLY A 126 10.24 15.09 -4.99
#